data_AF-R6DRG7-F1
#
_entry.id   AF-R6DRG7-F1
#
_cell.length_a   1.000
_cell.length_b   1.000
_cell.length_c   1.000
_cell.angle_alpha   90.00
_cell.angle_beta   90.00
_cell.angle_gamma   90.00
#
_symmetry.space_group_name_H-M   'P 1'
#
loop_
_entity.id
_entity.type
_entity.pdbx_description
1 polymer ?
#
loop_
_entity_poly.entity_id
_entity_poly.type
_entity_poly.pdbx_seq_one_letter_code
_entity_poly.pdbx_strand_id
1 'polypeptide(L)' 'MNNYPYERSAKASVGFARSASSAIQSGFTPALPENPVVAMAYVPFQTDTTTYDEMKALKAGTLFPVLDKPFMGRGMR' A
#
# COMPACT_ATOMS: atom_id res chain seq x y z
N MET A 1 16.58 30.29 16.27
CA MET A 1 16.49 28.96 16.90
C MET A 1 15.32 28.21 16.28
N ASN A 2 15.57 27.23 15.42
CA ASN A 2 14.53 26.37 14.85
C ASN A 2 14.49 25.08 15.66
N ASN A 3 13.45 24.92 16.48
CA ASN A 3 13.22 23.69 17.24
C ASN A 3 12.44 22.70 16.35
N TYR A 4 13.14 21.94 15.53
CA TYR A 4 12.57 20.74 14.91
C TYR A 4 12.59 19.60 15.95
N PRO A 5 11.47 18.94 16.24
CA PRO A 5 11.34 17.97 17.32
C PRO A 5 11.85 16.58 16.94
N TYR A 6 12.92 16.50 16.14
CA TYR A 6 13.61 15.24 15.90
C TYR A 6 14.82 15.20 16.83
N GLU A 7 14.62 14.66 18.03
CA GLU A 7 15.76 14.18 18.80
C GLU A 7 16.48 13.13 17.95
N ARG A 8 17.70 13.46 17.54
CA ARG A 8 18.61 12.51 16.91
C ARG A 8 19.03 11.51 17.98
N SER A 9 18.19 10.50 18.21
CA SER A 9 18.51 9.37 19.08
C SER A 9 19.77 8.70 18.54
N ALA A 10 20.85 8.88 19.29
CA ALA A 10 22.15 8.32 18.97
C ALA A 10 22.10 6.79 19.14
N LYS A 11 22.42 6.08 18.05
CA LYS A 11 22.75 4.64 18.00
C LYS A 11 21.65 3.66 18.43
N ALA A 12 20.76 3.34 17.51
CA ALA A 12 20.28 1.97 17.39
C ALA A 12 21.26 1.22 16.46
N SER A 13 21.77 0.07 16.90
CA SER A 13 22.49 -0.86 16.02
C SER A 13 21.62 -1.15 14.81
N VAL A 14 22.19 -1.15 13.60
CA VAL A 14 21.50 -1.60 12.39
C VAL A 14 21.39 -3.13 12.48
N GLY A 15 20.55 -3.60 13.40
CA GLY A 15 20.01 -4.94 13.37
C GLY A 15 18.94 -4.94 12.31
N PHE A 16 19.10 -5.75 11.28
CA PHE A 16 18.01 -6.11 10.39
C PHE A 16 16.99 -6.89 11.24
N ALA A 17 16.12 -6.16 11.95
CA ALA A 17 14.93 -6.73 12.52
C ALA A 17 14.17 -7.30 11.33
N ARG A 18 14.18 -8.63 11.20
CA ARG A 18 13.20 -9.33 10.38
C ARG A 18 11.86 -8.98 11.01
N SER A 19 11.29 -7.85 10.60
CA SER A 19 9.88 -7.59 10.82
C SER A 19 9.20 -8.74 10.11
N ALA A 20 8.75 -9.72 10.91
CA ALA A 20 7.89 -10.77 10.44
C ALA A 20 6.82 -10.03 9.65
N SER A 21 6.78 -10.27 8.33
CA SER A 21 5.77 -9.76 7.42
C SER A 21 4.45 -9.83 8.17
N SER A 22 3.88 -8.67 8.49
CA SER A 22 2.64 -8.61 9.25
C SER A 22 1.67 -9.54 8.54
N ALA A 23 1.20 -10.57 9.24
CA ALA A 23 0.23 -11.51 8.69
C ALA A 23 -0.83 -10.70 7.96
N ILE A 24 -1.06 -11.00 6.67
CA ILE A 24 -2.07 -10.33 5.86
C ILE A 24 -3.36 -10.39 6.68
N GLN A 25 -3.72 -9.24 7.25
CA GLN A 25 -4.77 -9.17 8.24
C GLN A 25 -6.06 -9.40 7.45
N SER A 26 -6.64 -10.59 7.57
CA SER A 26 -7.87 -10.99 6.88
C SER A 26 -9.12 -10.29 7.44
N GLY A 27 -8.95 -9.12 8.04
CA GLY A 27 -9.99 -8.29 8.64
C GLY A 27 -10.15 -6.99 7.86
N PHE A 28 -11.40 -6.53 7.76
CA PHE A 28 -11.79 -5.25 7.19
C PHE A 28 -10.95 -4.11 7.79
N THR A 29 -9.94 -3.64 7.05
CA THR A 29 -9.27 -2.39 7.38
C THR A 29 -10.13 -1.26 6.80
N PRO A 30 -10.62 -0.33 7.63
CA PRO A 30 -11.40 0.78 7.11
C PRO A 30 -10.53 1.62 6.16
N ALA A 31 -11.12 2.12 5.07
CA ALA A 31 -10.41 2.90 4.07
C ALA A 31 -9.86 4.24 4.62
N LEU A 32 -10.47 4.73 5.71
CA LEU A 32 -10.08 5.95 6.40
C LEU A 32 -9.66 5.62 7.85
N PRO A 33 -8.72 6.40 8.42
CA PRO A 33 -8.46 6.34 9.86
C PRO A 33 -9.66 6.85 10.66
N GLU A 34 -9.69 6.55 11.96
CA GLU A 34 -10.75 6.96 12.88
C GLU A 34 -10.98 8.49 12.90
N ASN A 35 -9.90 9.28 12.76
CA ASN A 35 -9.94 10.74 12.68
C ASN A 35 -9.26 11.22 11.39
N PRO A 36 -9.98 11.30 10.26
CA PRO A 36 -9.42 11.74 8.99
C PRO A 36 -9.09 13.23 9.02
N VAL A 37 -7.90 13.58 8.56
CA VAL A 37 -7.45 14.97 8.44
C VAL A 37 -7.95 15.55 7.13
N VAL A 38 -8.47 16.78 7.19
CA VAL A 38 -8.99 17.50 6.03
C VAL A 38 -7.89 17.66 4.96
N ALA A 39 -8.25 17.43 3.70
CA ALA A 39 -7.36 17.54 2.54
C ALA A 39 -6.18 16.56 2.50
N MET A 40 -6.17 15.51 3.32
CA MET A 40 -5.23 14.39 3.20
C MET A 40 -5.79 13.26 2.34
N ALA A 41 -4.97 12.71 1.46
CA ALA A 41 -5.30 11.51 0.69
C ALA A 41 -4.91 10.25 1.48
N TYR A 42 -5.85 9.34 1.64
CA TYR A 42 -5.63 8.04 2.28
C TYR A 42 -5.67 6.94 1.23
N VAL A 43 -4.62 6.12 1.17
CA VAL A 43 -4.55 4.95 0.29
C VAL A 43 -5.06 3.73 1.06
N PRO A 44 -6.17 3.10 0.63
CA PRO A 44 -6.68 1.92 1.31
C PRO A 44 -5.74 0.73 1.09
N PHE A 45 -5.72 -0.19 2.05
CA PHE A 45 -5.04 -1.47 1.86
C PHE A 45 -5.77 -2.31 0.80
N GLN A 46 -4.99 -3.04 0.00
CA GLN A 46 -5.55 -4.02 -0.92
C GLN A 46 -6.05 -5.23 -0.13
N THR A 47 -7.36 -5.47 -0.14
CA THR A 47 -8.00 -6.57 0.60
C THR A 47 -8.13 -7.85 -0.22
N ASP A 48 -8.27 -7.71 -1.54
CA ASP A 48 -8.31 -8.85 -2.46
C ASP A 48 -6.87 -9.31 -2.78
N THR A 49 -6.57 -10.54 -2.39
CA THR A 49 -5.28 -11.19 -2.60
C THR A 49 -5.33 -12.30 -3.64
N THR A 50 -6.44 -12.42 -4.39
CA THR A 50 -6.51 -13.35 -5.51
C THR A 50 -5.43 -13.01 -6.55
N THR A 51 -4.78 -14.05 -7.07
CA THR A 51 -3.67 -13.90 -8.02
C THR A 51 -3.96 -14.66 -9.29
N TYR A 52 -3.43 -14.15 -10.40
CA TYR A 52 -3.29 -14.95 -11.62
C TYR A 52 -2.21 -16.03 -11.46
N ASP A 53 -2.27 -17.03 -12.33
CA ASP A 53 -1.14 -17.91 -12.62
C ASP A 53 0.03 -17.10 -13.24
N GLU A 54 1.26 -17.59 -13.08
CA GLU A 54 2.49 -16.89 -13.44
C GLU A 54 2.50 -16.42 -14.90
N MET A 55 2.16 -17.31 -15.84
CA MET A 55 2.19 -16.99 -17.27
C MET A 55 1.13 -15.97 -17.67
N LYS A 56 0.00 -15.96 -16.95
CA LYS A 56 -1.06 -14.97 -17.17
C LYS A 56 -0.67 -13.62 -16.56
N ALA A 57 -0.10 -13.62 -15.36
CA ALA A 57 0.39 -12.42 -14.70
C ALA A 57 1.45 -11.69 -15.56
N LEU A 58 2.39 -12.45 -16.13
CA LEU A 58 3.41 -11.92 -17.03
C LEU A 58 2.80 -11.24 -18.27
N LYS A 59 1.78 -11.86 -18.87
CA LYS A 59 1.09 -11.29 -20.04
C LYS A 59 0.27 -10.05 -19.69
N ALA A 60 -0.40 -10.05 -18.54
CA ALA A 60 -1.24 -8.93 -18.09
C ALA A 60 -0.43 -7.75 -17.54
N GLY A 61 0.82 -7.97 -17.13
CA GLY A 61 1.65 -6.95 -16.47
C GLY A 61 1.26 -6.68 -15.01
N THR A 62 0.38 -7.49 -14.44
CA THR A 62 -0.03 -7.46 -13.03
C THR A 62 -0.32 -8.87 -12.52
N LEU A 63 0.09 -9.16 -11.28
CA LEU A 63 -0.24 -10.42 -10.61
C LEU A 63 -1.69 -10.46 -10.14
N PHE A 64 -2.24 -9.29 -9.79
CA PHE A 64 -3.55 -9.18 -9.17
C PHE A 64 -4.62 -8.85 -10.22
N PRO A 65 -5.65 -9.72 -10.40
CA PRO A 65 -6.74 -9.47 -11.35
C PRO A 65 -7.47 -8.15 -11.07
N VAL A 66 -7.62 -7.79 -9.79
CA VAL A 66 -8.28 -6.54 -9.37
C VAL A 66 -7.57 -5.28 -9.89
N LEU A 67 -6.29 -5.38 -10.26
CA LEU A 67 -5.49 -4.28 -10.83
C LEU A 67 -5.45 -4.31 -12.37
N ASP A 68 -5.95 -5.36 -13.01
CA ASP A 68 -5.99 -5.54 -14.47
C ASP A 68 -7.11 -4.67 -15.08
N LYS A 69 -6.88 -3.35 -15.12
CA LYS A 69 -7.85 -2.34 -15.56
C LYS A 69 -7.38 -1.71 -16.87
N PRO A 70 -7.80 -2.22 -18.05
CA PRO A 70 -7.37 -1.68 -19.32
C PRO A 70 -7.84 -0.22 -19.47
N PHE A 71 -6.98 0.62 -20.06
CA PHE A 71 -7.36 1.99 -20.37
C PHE A 71 -8.40 2.00 -21.49
N MET A 72 -9.67 2.20 -21.14
CA MET A 72 -10.79 2.20 -22.09
C MET A 72 -10.92 3.50 -22.87
N GLY A 73 -10.05 4.50 -22.63
CA GLY A 73 -10.01 5.78 -23.32
C GLY A 73 -11.40 6.37 -23.60
N ARG A 74 -11.98 7.11 -22.64
CA ARG A 74 -13.16 7.93 -22.97
C ARG A 74 -12.69 9.11 -23.82
N GLY A 75 -12.56 8.91 -25.13
CA GLY A 75 -12.47 10.00 -26.09
C GLY A 75 -13.76 10.80 -26.02
N MET A 76 -13.67 12.08 -25.69
CA MET A 76 -14.75 13.04 -25.93
C MET A 76 -15.10 12.96 -27.41
N ARG A 77 -16.29 12.43 -27.69
CA ARG A 77 -17.02 12.61 -28.95
C ARG A 77 -18.14 13.58 -28.70
#